data_AF-A0AAW4BL15-F1
#
_entry.id   AF-A0AAW4BL15-F1
#
_cell.length_a   1.000
_cell.length_b   1.000
_cell.length_c   1.000
_cell.angle_alpha   90.00
_cell.angle_beta   90.00
_cell.angle_gamma   90.00
#
_symmetry.space_group_name_H-M   'P 1'
#
loop_
_entity.id
_entity.type
_entity.pdbx_description
1 polymer ?
#
loop_
_entity_poly.entity_id
_entity_poly.type
_entity_poly.pdbx_seq_one_letter_code
_entity_poly.pdbx_strand_id
1 'polypeptide(L)'
;HGFVQRLATNNEAPESLAFDQLTYTISTSLLQLLMAIRLIVESDDGERPFLDIVFHWYQSAVFILDTLYSGKHSADADLMEMLDIATQNNLDSDLIKGALLC
;
A
#
# COMPACT_ATOMS: atom_id res chain seq x y z
N HIS A 1 -47.72 -20.63 -8.66
CA HIS A 1 -46.49 -21.43 -8.82
C HIS A 1 -45.94 -21.19 -10.21
N GLY A 2 -44.75 -20.67 -10.46
CA GLY A 2 -43.65 -20.31 -9.59
C GLY A 2 -42.77 -19.30 -10.33
N PHE A 3 -42.28 -18.31 -9.60
CA PHE A 3 -41.25 -17.38 -10.06
C PHE A 3 -39.93 -18.18 -10.11
N VAL A 4 -39.36 -18.35 -11.30
CA VAL A 4 -38.01 -18.90 -11.42
C VAL A 4 -37.04 -17.78 -11.06
N GLN A 5 -36.52 -17.86 -9.84
CA GLN A 5 -35.46 -17.01 -9.33
C GLN A 5 -34.19 -17.31 -10.14
N ARG A 6 -33.79 -16.38 -11.01
CA ARG A 6 -32.45 -16.38 -11.62
C ARG A 6 -31.45 -16.25 -10.46
N LEU A 7 -30.79 -17.35 -10.14
CA LEU A 7 -29.56 -17.34 -9.35
C LEU A 7 -28.55 -16.54 -10.18
N ALA A 8 -28.19 -15.35 -9.70
CA ALA A 8 -27.04 -14.62 -10.23
C ALA A 8 -25.79 -15.42 -9.85
N THR A 9 -25.36 -16.31 -10.74
CA THR A 9 -24.01 -16.85 -10.70
C THR A 9 -23.06 -15.69 -11.00
N ASN A 10 -22.43 -15.15 -9.97
CA ASN A 10 -21.24 -14.30 -10.09
C ASN A 10 -20.14 -15.14 -10.75
N ASN A 11 -20.16 -15.17 -12.09
CA ASN A 11 -19.10 -15.72 -12.92
C ASN A 11 -18.06 -14.62 -13.13
N GLU A 12 -17.35 -14.23 -12.07
CA GLU A 12 -16.10 -13.51 -12.26
C GLU A 12 -15.12 -14.50 -12.92
N ALA A 13 -14.50 -14.08 -14.02
CA ALA A 13 -13.57 -14.94 -14.72
C ALA A 13 -12.38 -15.24 -13.81
N PRO A 14 -11.89 -16.48 -13.72
CA PRO A 14 -10.76 -16.84 -12.84
C PRO A 14 -9.50 -16.00 -13.09
N GLU A 15 -9.35 -15.44 -14.29
CA GLU A 15 -8.28 -14.51 -14.63
C GLU A 15 -8.43 -13.13 -13.97
N SER A 16 -9.66 -12.61 -13.78
CA SER A 16 -9.85 -11.32 -13.10
C SER A 16 -9.52 -11.45 -11.61
N LEU A 17 -10.02 -12.51 -10.97
CA LEU A 17 -9.72 -12.81 -9.56
C LEU A 17 -8.21 -12.93 -9.29
N ALA A 18 -7.47 -13.59 -10.18
CA ALA A 18 -6.02 -13.71 -10.06
C ALA A 18 -5.29 -12.36 -10.22
N PHE A 19 -5.78 -11.49 -11.12
CA PHE A 19 -5.25 -10.15 -11.29
C PHE A 19 -5.53 -9.25 -10.08
N ASP A 20 -6.71 -9.38 -9.48
CA ASP A 20 -7.10 -8.61 -8.29
C ASP A 20 -6.25 -9.01 -7.08
N GLN A 21 -5.98 -10.31 -6.87
CA GLN A 21 -5.08 -10.78 -5.82
C GLN A 21 -3.63 -10.30 -6.01
N LEU A 22 -3.14 -10.30 -7.25
CA LEU A 22 -1.81 -9.79 -7.57
C LEU A 22 -1.73 -8.28 -7.30
N THR A 23 -2.72 -7.54 -7.76
CA THR A 23 -2.84 -6.08 -7.54
C THR A 23 -2.85 -5.77 -6.06
N TYR A 24 -3.63 -6.52 -5.28
CA TYR A 24 -3.72 -6.39 -3.83
C TYR A 24 -2.36 -6.60 -3.16
N THR A 25 -1.67 -7.70 -3.52
CA THR A 25 -0.38 -8.07 -2.95
C THR A 25 0.70 -7.02 -3.25
N ILE A 26 0.78 -6.58 -4.51
CA ILE A 26 1.76 -5.58 -4.95
C ILE A 26 1.46 -4.22 -4.29
N SER A 27 0.19 -3.81 -4.26
CA SER A 27 -0.22 -2.52 -3.69
C SER A 27 0.04 -2.47 -2.19
N THR A 28 -0.27 -3.55 -1.46
CA THR A 28 0.03 -3.66 -0.02
C THR A 28 1.55 -3.56 0.23
N SER A 29 2.35 -4.30 -0.53
CA SER A 29 3.82 -4.26 -0.40
C SER A 29 4.40 -2.88 -0.71
N LEU A 30 3.84 -2.20 -1.72
CA LEU A 30 4.22 -0.84 -2.06
C LEU A 30 3.86 0.15 -0.94
N LEU A 31 2.67 0.04 -0.35
CA LEU A 31 2.27 0.87 0.80
C LEU A 31 3.24 0.69 1.97
N GLN A 32 3.59 -0.55 2.31
CA GLN A 32 4.56 -0.84 3.36
C GLN A 32 5.94 -0.20 3.08
N LEU A 33 6.41 -0.26 1.83
CA LEU A 33 7.65 0.39 1.42
C LEU A 33 7.58 1.92 1.55
N LEU A 34 6.48 2.53 1.10
CA LEU A 34 6.28 3.97 1.21
C LEU A 34 6.23 4.43 2.68
N MET A 35 5.57 3.66 3.55
CA MET A 35 5.55 3.90 5.00
C MET A 35 6.96 3.83 5.60
N ALA A 36 7.74 2.80 5.24
CA ALA A 36 9.12 2.65 5.71
C ALA A 36 10.02 3.81 5.24
N ILE A 37 9.94 4.20 3.96
CA ILE A 37 10.70 5.34 3.41
C ILE A 37 10.33 6.64 4.15
N ARG A 38 9.04 6.88 4.38
CA ARG A 38 8.59 8.06 5.14
C ARG A 38 9.18 8.07 6.55
N LEU A 39 9.07 6.95 7.27
CA LEU A 39 9.62 6.81 8.61
C LEU A 39 11.13 7.06 8.66
N ILE A 40 11.89 6.44 7.75
CA ILE A 40 13.35 6.60 7.68
C ILE A 40 13.74 8.06 7.47
N VAL A 41 13.07 8.77 6.56
CA VAL A 41 13.38 10.18 6.27
C VAL A 41 12.96 11.11 7.41
N GLU A 42 11.81 10.85 8.05
CA GLU A 42 11.28 11.70 9.14
C GLU A 42 12.00 11.48 10.48
N SER A 43 12.59 10.29 10.69
CA SER A 43 13.33 9.95 11.91
C SER A 43 14.82 10.31 11.89
N ASP A 44 15.34 10.77 10.75
CA ASP A 44 16.76 11.06 10.56
C ASP A 44 17.16 12.44 11.10
N ASP A 45 18.25 12.50 11.87
CA ASP A 45 18.63 13.64 12.73
C ASP A 45 19.69 14.58 12.13
N GLY A 46 20.11 14.40 10.88
CA GLY A 46 20.85 15.45 10.18
C GLY A 46 21.71 15.02 8.99
N GLU A 47 22.27 13.82 8.99
CA GLU A 47 23.06 13.33 7.85
C GLU A 47 22.20 12.44 6.95
N ARG A 48 21.91 12.96 5.75
CA ARG A 48 20.91 12.43 4.81
C ARG A 48 21.53 11.79 3.55
N PRO A 49 22.48 10.84 3.66
CA PRO A 49 23.19 10.30 2.49
C PRO A 49 22.25 9.54 1.52
N PHE A 50 21.12 9.04 2.00
CA PHE A 50 20.13 8.32 1.20
C PHE A 50 19.04 9.21 0.60
N LEU A 51 18.94 10.49 1.01
CA LEU A 51 17.79 11.32 0.68
C LEU A 51 17.76 11.71 -0.80
N ASP A 52 18.92 11.88 -1.42
CA ASP A 52 19.00 12.04 -2.88
C ASP A 52 18.50 10.80 -3.65
N ILE A 53 18.66 9.60 -3.07
CA ILE A 53 18.20 8.33 -3.66
C ILE A 53 16.68 8.19 -3.52
N VAL A 54 16.15 8.49 -2.34
CA VAL A 54 14.73 8.29 -2.04
C VAL A 54 13.88 9.54 -2.18
N PHE A 55 14.41 10.67 -2.64
CA PHE A 55 13.71 11.96 -2.63
C PHE A 55 12.30 11.86 -3.26
N HIS A 56 12.21 11.34 -4.48
CA HIS A 56 10.93 11.19 -5.18
C HIS A 56 10.03 10.12 -4.55
N TRP A 57 10.61 9.06 -4.00
CA TRP A 57 9.86 8.03 -3.27
C TRP A 57 9.25 8.59 -1.99
N TYR A 58 10.00 9.41 -1.26
CA TYR A 58 9.53 10.11 -0.07
C TYR A 58 8.42 11.11 -0.39
N GLN A 59 8.58 11.93 -1.42
CA GLN A 59 7.50 12.84 -1.85
C GLN A 59 6.23 12.09 -2.24
N SER A 60 6.39 10.95 -2.93
CA SER A 60 5.27 10.07 -3.30
C SER A 60 4.61 9.46 -2.06
N ALA A 61 5.42 9.01 -1.09
CA ALA A 61 4.95 8.45 0.17
C ALA A 61 4.14 9.48 0.97
N VAL A 62 4.65 10.70 1.13
CA VAL A 62 3.93 11.79 1.82
C VAL A 62 2.60 12.04 1.13
N PHE A 63 2.59 12.24 -0.19
CA PHE A 63 1.37 12.54 -0.93
C PHE A 63 0.32 11.41 -0.83
N ILE A 64 0.72 10.16 -1.08
CA ILE A 64 -0.18 9.01 -1.09
C ILE A 64 -0.72 8.76 0.32
N LEU A 65 0.16 8.67 1.32
CA LEU A 65 -0.24 8.37 2.69
C LEU A 65 -1.10 9.48 3.28
N ASP A 66 -0.76 10.76 3.08
CA ASP A 66 -1.60 11.86 3.55
C ASP A 66 -2.97 11.87 2.87
N THR A 67 -3.03 11.51 1.58
CA THR A 67 -4.31 11.38 0.86
C THR A 67 -5.16 10.25 1.44
N LEU A 68 -4.55 9.10 1.73
CA LEU A 68 -5.24 7.96 2.34
C LEU A 68 -5.72 8.29 3.77
N TYR A 69 -4.85 8.83 4.61
CA TYR A 69 -5.18 9.22 5.98
C TYR A 69 -6.13 10.41 6.09
N SER A 70 -6.27 11.22 5.03
CA SER A 70 -7.26 12.31 5.00
C SER A 70 -8.72 11.83 5.01
N GLY A 71 -8.95 10.53 4.85
CA GLY A 71 -10.30 9.93 4.84
C GLY A 71 -11.05 10.12 3.52
N LYS A 72 -10.46 10.75 2.50
CA LYS A 72 -11.07 10.91 1.16
C LYS A 72 -11.46 9.58 0.52
N HIS A 73 -10.76 8.50 0.87
CA HIS A 73 -10.98 7.16 0.35
C HIS A 73 -11.61 6.21 1.38
N SER A 74 -12.18 6.73 2.49
CA SER A 74 -12.72 5.87 3.56
C SER A 74 -13.89 4.99 3.14
N ALA A 75 -14.54 5.30 2.02
CA ALA A 75 -15.62 4.49 1.45
C ALA A 75 -15.12 3.31 0.58
N ASP A 76 -13.83 3.29 0.24
CA ASP A 76 -13.18 2.24 -0.53
C ASP A 76 -12.66 1.14 0.42
N ALA A 77 -13.46 0.09 0.61
CA ALA A 77 -13.19 -0.94 1.60
C ALA A 77 -11.89 -1.72 1.31
N ASP A 78 -11.66 -2.07 0.04
CA ASP A 78 -10.49 -2.86 -0.36
C ASP A 78 -9.21 -2.05 -0.18
N LEU A 79 -9.23 -0.77 -0.56
CA LEU A 79 -8.10 0.14 -0.36
C LEU A 79 -7.80 0.38 1.11
N MET A 80 -8.83 0.57 1.93
CA MET A 80 -8.65 0.75 3.37
C MET A 80 -8.18 -0.52 4.08
N GLU A 81 -8.60 -1.70 3.61
CA GLU A 81 -8.09 -2.99 4.10
C GLU A 81 -6.61 -3.16 3.75
N MET A 82 -6.19 -2.87 2.51
CA MET A 82 -4.78 -2.89 2.12
C MET A 82 -3.93 -1.97 3.00
N LEU A 83 -4.43 -0.78 3.31
CA LEU A 83 -3.76 0.17 4.20
C LEU A 83 -3.66 -0.34 5.64
N ASP A 84 -4.71 -0.96 6.16
CA ASP A 84 -4.73 -1.55 7.51
C ASP A 84 -3.71 -2.70 7.61
N ILE A 85 -3.71 -3.62 6.64
CA ILE A 85 -2.74 -4.72 6.58
C ILE A 85 -1.31 -4.18 6.49
N ALA A 86 -1.06 -3.19 5.62
CA ALA A 86 0.25 -2.57 5.50
C ALA A 86 0.70 -1.95 6.83
N THR A 87 -0.20 -1.26 7.53
CA THR A 87 0.07 -0.62 8.82
C THR A 87 0.35 -1.64 9.94
N GLN A 88 -0.32 -2.78 9.93
CA GLN A 88 -0.11 -3.85 10.92
C GLN A 88 1.14 -4.68 10.65
N ASN A 89 1.64 -4.69 9.42
CA ASN A 89 2.77 -5.49 8.98
C ASN A 89 3.89 -4.59 8.40
N ASN A 90 4.38 -3.65 9.20
CA ASN A 90 5.43 -2.73 8.74
C ASN A 90 6.72 -3.46 8.38
N LEU A 91 7.42 -2.96 7.36
CA LEU A 91 8.78 -3.38 7.07
C LEU A 91 9.73 -2.85 8.16
N ASP A 92 10.77 -3.62 8.45
CA ASP A 92 11.84 -3.20 9.34
C ASP A 92 12.62 -2.04 8.73
N SER A 93 12.48 -0.85 9.31
CA SER A 93 13.09 0.38 8.80
C SER A 93 14.62 0.35 8.81
N ASP A 94 15.25 -0.40 9.72
CA ASP A 94 16.70 -0.51 9.78
C ASP A 94 17.22 -1.37 8.63
N LEU A 95 16.51 -2.46 8.30
CA LEU A 95 16.83 -3.29 7.13
C LEU A 95 16.66 -2.50 5.82
N ILE A 96 15.58 -1.72 5.69
CA ILE A 96 15.35 -0.88 4.51
C ILE A 96 16.39 0.23 4.43
N LYS A 97 16.72 0.91 5.54
CA LYS A 97 17.77 1.94 5.58
C LYS A 97 19.12 1.35 5.15
N GLY A 98 19.47 0.15 5.64
CA GLY A 98 20.66 -0.57 5.21
C GLY A 98 20.67 -0.86 3.70
N ALA A 99 19.55 -1.36 3.15
CA ALA A 99 19.42 -1.66 1.73
C ALA A 99 19.54 -0.42 0.82
N LEU A 100 19.15 0.76 1.30
CA LEU A 100 19.28 2.03 0.57
C LEU A 100 20.70 2.61 0.58
N LEU A 101 21.56 2.16 1.51
CA LEU A 101 22.93 2.66 1.70
C LEU A 101 24.00 1.72 1.12
N CYS A 102 23.63 0.51 0.72
CA CYS A 102 24.49 -0.48 0.07
C CYS A 102 24.69 -0.18 -1.43
#